data_AF-A0A973V264-F1
#
_entry.id   AF-A0A973V264-F1
#
_cell.length_a   1.000
_cell.length_b   1.000
_cell.length_c   1.000
_cell.angle_alpha   90.00
_cell.angle_beta   90.00
_cell.angle_gamma   90.00
#
_symmetry.space_group_name_H-M   'P 1'
#
loop_
_entity.id
_entity.type
_entity.pdbx_description
1 polymer ?
#
loop_
_entity_poly.entity_id
_entity_poly.type
_entity_poly.pdbx_seq_one_letter_code
_entity_poly.pdbx_strand_id
1 'polypeptide(L)'
;MGDGRDNDIDPRDGTAGAGLREQVLAAAATWLWTPYDATVVSSDELTVVLSHGVGTVHRADGDDASRLATQALRLVGANGGEALLWPVHPGTVPADLGGTLTRMGSEVAEELDIAAYDLWAGLPELGAPADVLVERADTAAQLEEIYPVSAAAFGQPVSSPEFRAAEAEELARQVALGADRTIFRFLARVDGRVVGAAGLTRDGEAAKLWGAGVLEEYRGRGVYRALLAARLAEAAALGARFALVKARVNSSGPILRKAGFVTYGREVHHRLPVRRASAEHYRSLPMKIVGSGALFFDADGRVLIVEPSYKDHWEIPGGVVEGNEPPLAAARREVLEEIGLERTLGRLLVVDWSPPRGRRPVDIMAFVFDGGQLSAGEIAKIELQADELRGYRFCRVDGEVNETAGLLPPILTKRVAAAVRARADGQTIYLEGGDPV
;
A
#
# COMPACT_ATOMS: atom_id res chain seq x y z
N MET A 1 -13.61 -31.41 -53.33
CA MET A 1 -12.48 -30.65 -52.76
C MET A 1 -12.80 -29.19 -53.02
N GLY A 2 -13.53 -28.52 -52.13
CA GLY A 2 -13.06 -27.98 -50.87
C GLY A 2 -13.30 -26.47 -50.95
N ASP A 3 -14.58 -26.08 -50.93
CA ASP A 3 -15.09 -24.71 -51.05
C ASP A 3 -14.94 -24.00 -49.69
N GLY A 4 -14.01 -23.06 -49.63
CA GLY A 4 -13.88 -22.13 -48.51
C GLY A 4 -14.88 -20.99 -48.70
N ARG A 5 -15.89 -20.95 -47.82
CA ARG A 5 -16.74 -19.78 -47.66
C ARG A 5 -16.42 -19.11 -46.35
N ASP A 6 -15.70 -18.00 -46.46
CA ASP A 6 -15.72 -16.90 -45.52
C ASP A 6 -17.19 -16.45 -45.34
N ASN A 7 -17.65 -16.47 -44.09
CA ASN A 7 -18.92 -15.83 -43.73
C ASN A 7 -18.66 -14.32 -43.62
N ASP A 8 -18.89 -13.63 -44.73
CA ASP A 8 -18.94 -12.18 -44.82
C ASP A 8 -20.19 -11.66 -44.08
N ILE A 9 -19.98 -10.67 -43.22
CA ILE A 9 -21.00 -10.03 -42.37
C ILE A 9 -21.88 -9.12 -43.24
N ASP A 10 -23.21 -9.25 -43.17
CA ASP A 10 -24.15 -8.36 -43.88
C ASP A 10 -24.00 -6.91 -43.36
N PRO A 11 -23.78 -5.89 -44.24
CA PRO A 11 -23.51 -4.52 -43.82
C PRO A 11 -24.68 -3.77 -43.16
N ARG A 12 -25.85 -4.41 -42.99
CA ARG A 12 -27.02 -3.80 -42.33
C ARG A 12 -27.08 -4.00 -40.80
N ASP A 13 -26.16 -4.76 -40.21
CA ASP A 13 -26.09 -5.02 -38.75
C ASP A 13 -25.07 -4.15 -37.97
N GLY A 14 -24.33 -3.27 -38.66
CA GLY A 14 -23.18 -2.56 -38.09
C GLY A 14 -23.46 -1.52 -37.00
N THR A 15 -24.71 -1.03 -36.86
CA THR A 15 -25.06 0.05 -35.91
C THR A 15 -25.60 -0.46 -34.57
N ALA A 16 -26.27 -1.62 -34.55
CA ALA A 16 -26.81 -2.21 -33.31
C ALA A 16 -25.71 -2.90 -32.47
N GLY A 17 -24.75 -3.56 -33.13
CA GLY A 17 -23.65 -4.29 -32.46
C GLY A 17 -22.57 -3.38 -31.85
N ALA A 18 -22.32 -2.21 -32.45
CA ALA A 18 -21.40 -1.21 -31.91
C ALA A 18 -21.91 -0.65 -30.56
N GLY A 19 -23.22 -0.41 -30.45
CA GLY A 19 -23.85 0.06 -29.22
C GLY A 19 -23.82 -0.96 -28.07
N LEU A 20 -24.10 -2.25 -28.37
CA LEU A 20 -24.06 -3.30 -27.33
C LEU A 20 -22.64 -3.50 -26.78
N ARG A 21 -21.61 -3.45 -27.64
CA ARG A 21 -20.20 -3.54 -27.19
C ARG A 21 -19.84 -2.47 -26.17
N GLU A 22 -20.18 -1.21 -26.47
CA GLU A 22 -19.89 -0.08 -25.58
C GLU A 22 -20.64 -0.22 -24.25
N GLN A 23 -21.93 -0.57 -24.30
CA GLN A 23 -22.76 -0.81 -23.10
C GLN A 23 -22.21 -1.94 -22.23
N VAL A 24 -21.78 -3.05 -22.83
CA VAL A 24 -21.18 -4.19 -22.11
C VAL A 24 -19.89 -3.80 -21.42
N LEU A 25 -18.99 -3.11 -22.13
CA LEU A 25 -17.71 -2.68 -21.56
C LEU A 25 -17.89 -1.63 -20.46
N ALA A 26 -18.83 -0.70 -20.62
CA ALA A 26 -19.17 0.29 -19.60
C ALA A 26 -19.78 -0.35 -18.36
N ALA A 27 -20.73 -1.28 -18.53
CA ALA A 27 -21.34 -2.02 -17.42
C ALA A 27 -20.34 -2.92 -16.69
N ALA A 28 -19.34 -3.46 -17.39
CA ALA A 28 -18.26 -4.25 -16.80
C ALA A 28 -17.26 -3.38 -16.02
N ALA A 29 -16.93 -2.19 -16.53
CA ALA A 29 -16.01 -1.25 -15.88
C ALA A 29 -16.52 -0.80 -14.51
N THR A 30 -17.83 -0.59 -14.36
CA THR A 30 -18.45 -0.19 -13.09
C THR A 30 -18.84 -1.38 -12.21
N TRP A 31 -18.60 -2.62 -12.66
CA TRP A 31 -18.94 -3.81 -11.90
C TRP A 31 -17.81 -4.22 -10.96
N LEU A 32 -17.86 -3.62 -9.78
CA LEU A 32 -16.96 -3.88 -8.66
C LEU A 32 -17.79 -4.28 -7.45
N TRP A 33 -17.28 -5.21 -6.65
CA TRP A 33 -17.98 -5.72 -5.47
C TRP A 33 -17.24 -5.29 -4.20
N THR A 34 -17.99 -4.70 -3.27
CA THR A 34 -17.48 -4.36 -1.94
C THR A 34 -18.05 -5.36 -0.93
N PRO A 35 -17.22 -6.23 -0.33
CA PRO A 35 -17.66 -7.10 0.76
C PRO A 35 -18.23 -6.28 1.93
N TYR A 36 -19.24 -6.81 2.61
CA TYR A 36 -19.93 -6.10 3.70
C TYR A 36 -19.03 -5.76 4.89
N ASP A 37 -17.99 -6.56 5.11
CA ASP A 37 -16.99 -6.43 6.18
C ASP A 37 -15.68 -5.78 5.71
N ALA A 38 -15.65 -5.20 4.50
CA ALA A 38 -14.47 -4.54 3.98
C ALA A 38 -14.29 -3.12 4.52
N THR A 39 -13.04 -2.68 4.59
CA THR A 39 -12.70 -1.28 4.89
C THR A 39 -12.51 -0.51 3.59
N VAL A 40 -13.28 0.56 3.39
CA VAL A 40 -13.12 1.44 2.21
C VAL A 40 -12.23 2.62 2.58
N VAL A 41 -11.14 2.80 1.83
CA VAL A 41 -10.20 3.91 2.01
C VAL A 41 -10.10 4.71 0.72
N SER A 42 -10.11 6.03 0.81
CA SER A 42 -10.10 6.91 -0.36
C SER A 42 -9.12 8.07 -0.20
N SER A 43 -8.65 8.55 -1.34
CA SER A 43 -8.03 9.86 -1.54
C SER A 43 -8.79 10.59 -2.66
N ASP A 44 -8.34 11.79 -3.04
CA ASP A 44 -8.91 12.54 -4.16
C ASP A 44 -8.90 11.70 -5.46
N GLU A 45 -7.83 10.98 -5.71
CA GLU A 45 -7.60 10.23 -6.96
C GLU A 45 -7.95 8.74 -6.85
N LEU A 46 -8.03 8.15 -5.66
CA LEU A 46 -8.17 6.70 -5.50
C LEU A 46 -9.28 6.32 -4.54
N THR A 47 -9.95 5.20 -4.83
CA THR A 47 -10.75 4.47 -3.85
C THR A 47 -10.32 3.02 -3.85
N VAL A 48 -10.00 2.49 -2.68
CA VAL A 48 -9.52 1.13 -2.47
C VAL A 48 -10.40 0.44 -1.43
N VAL A 49 -10.75 -0.81 -1.68
CA VAL A 49 -11.49 -1.67 -0.76
C VAL A 49 -10.56 -2.72 -0.19
N LEU A 50 -10.34 -2.67 1.12
CA LEU A 50 -9.48 -3.58 1.87
C LEU A 50 -10.31 -4.71 2.48
N SER A 51 -9.98 -5.94 2.13
CA SER A 51 -10.58 -7.14 2.71
C SER A 51 -9.52 -8.24 2.79
N HIS A 52 -9.44 -8.92 3.94
CA HIS A 52 -8.49 -10.04 4.17
C HIS A 52 -7.03 -9.72 3.78
N GLY A 53 -6.56 -8.51 4.12
CA GLY A 53 -5.20 -8.05 3.81
C GLY A 53 -4.94 -7.66 2.35
N VAL A 54 -5.95 -7.70 1.48
CA VAL A 54 -5.85 -7.31 0.06
C VAL A 54 -6.65 -6.04 -0.18
N GLY A 55 -6.00 -5.02 -0.75
CA GLY A 55 -6.65 -3.80 -1.20
C GLY A 55 -6.95 -3.82 -2.69
N THR A 56 -8.22 -3.84 -3.07
CA THR A 56 -8.65 -3.81 -4.47
C THR A 56 -8.96 -2.38 -4.90
N VAL A 57 -8.37 -1.90 -5.99
CA VAL A 57 -8.68 -0.56 -6.53
C VAL A 57 -10.06 -0.58 -7.17
N HIS A 58 -10.95 0.28 -6.66
CA HIS A 58 -12.30 0.48 -7.18
C HIS A 58 -12.42 1.74 -8.04
N ARG A 59 -11.59 2.75 -7.77
CA ARG A 59 -11.55 3.99 -8.55
C ARG A 59 -10.11 4.48 -8.64
N ALA A 60 -9.76 4.97 -9.81
CA ALA A 60 -8.53 5.69 -10.06
C ALA A 60 -8.77 6.79 -11.08
N ASP A 61 -8.59 8.04 -10.65
CA ASP A 61 -8.72 9.22 -11.48
C ASP A 61 -7.33 9.85 -11.65
N GLY A 62 -6.82 9.82 -12.87
CA GLY A 62 -5.51 10.36 -13.22
C GLY A 62 -4.96 9.77 -14.52
N ASP A 63 -3.95 10.42 -15.07
CA ASP A 63 -3.32 10.06 -16.36
C ASP A 63 -1.90 9.48 -16.21
N ASP A 64 -1.30 9.58 -15.02
CA ASP A 64 0.02 8.99 -14.71
C ASP A 64 -0.12 7.64 -13.99
N ALA A 65 0.08 6.56 -14.76
CA ALA A 65 -0.04 5.19 -14.26
C ALA A 65 0.97 4.86 -13.16
N SER A 66 2.20 5.39 -13.24
CA SER A 66 3.26 5.09 -12.27
C SER A 66 2.99 5.77 -10.93
N ARG A 67 2.52 7.02 -10.98
CA ARG A 67 2.09 7.76 -9.79
C ARG A 67 0.87 7.08 -9.13
N LEU A 68 -0.16 6.76 -9.90
CA LEU A 68 -1.36 6.10 -9.39
C LEU A 68 -1.05 4.75 -8.74
N ALA A 69 -0.22 3.91 -9.40
CA ALA A 69 0.22 2.63 -8.84
C ALA A 69 0.99 2.80 -7.52
N THR A 70 1.89 3.79 -7.45
CA THR A 70 2.66 4.08 -6.25
C THR A 70 1.77 4.60 -5.10
N GLN A 71 0.82 5.49 -5.40
CA GLN A 71 -0.13 6.00 -4.41
C GLN A 71 -1.04 4.88 -3.90
N ALA A 72 -1.54 4.00 -4.77
CA ALA A 72 -2.38 2.88 -4.36
C ALA A 72 -1.63 1.92 -3.42
N LEU A 73 -0.37 1.57 -3.73
CA LEU A 73 0.47 0.75 -2.84
C LEU A 73 0.66 1.43 -1.47
N ARG A 74 0.90 2.74 -1.44
CA ARG A 74 1.02 3.51 -0.18
C ARG A 74 -0.29 3.54 0.59
N LEU A 75 -1.43 3.76 -0.09
CA LEU A 75 -2.75 3.82 0.52
C LEU A 75 -3.14 2.47 1.12
N VAL A 76 -2.95 1.37 0.39
CA VAL A 76 -3.15 0.01 0.89
C VAL A 76 -2.27 -0.24 2.11
N GLY A 77 -0.97 0.00 1.99
CA GLY A 77 -0.04 -0.25 3.09
C GLY A 77 -0.35 0.57 4.33
N ALA A 78 -0.61 1.88 4.19
CA ALA A 78 -0.92 2.78 5.31
C ALA A 78 -2.11 2.29 6.13
N ASN A 79 -3.02 1.53 5.52
CA ASN A 79 -4.21 0.97 6.13
C ASN A 79 -4.10 -0.55 6.39
N GLY A 80 -2.88 -1.07 6.52
CA GLY A 80 -2.63 -2.46 6.95
C GLY A 80 -2.79 -3.53 5.87
N GLY A 81 -2.98 -3.15 4.60
CA GLY A 81 -3.01 -4.11 3.50
C GLY A 81 -1.62 -4.65 3.15
N GLU A 82 -1.57 -5.94 2.83
CA GLU A 82 -0.37 -6.72 2.49
C GLU A 82 -0.17 -6.85 0.97
N ALA A 83 -1.24 -6.70 0.20
CA ALA A 83 -1.19 -6.73 -1.26
C ALA A 83 -2.20 -5.76 -1.88
N LEU A 84 -1.82 -5.23 -3.03
CA LEU A 84 -2.68 -4.47 -3.93
C LEU A 84 -3.20 -5.41 -5.03
N LEU A 85 -4.50 -5.33 -5.33
CA LEU A 85 -5.12 -5.94 -6.50
C LEU A 85 -5.70 -4.85 -7.39
N TRP A 86 -5.36 -4.86 -8.67
CA TRP A 86 -5.83 -3.87 -9.62
C TRP A 86 -6.43 -4.54 -10.87
N PRO A 87 -7.77 -4.51 -11.01
CA PRO A 87 -8.43 -4.92 -12.24
C PRO A 87 -8.15 -3.95 -13.39
N VAL A 88 -7.55 -4.43 -14.47
CA VAL A 88 -7.27 -3.66 -15.69
C VAL A 88 -8.08 -4.25 -16.84
N HIS A 89 -8.88 -3.43 -17.50
CA HIS A 89 -9.77 -3.82 -18.60
C HIS A 89 -9.64 -2.81 -19.78
N PRO A 90 -10.28 -3.04 -20.94
CA PRO A 90 -10.05 -2.22 -22.14
C PRO A 90 -10.44 -0.74 -22.01
N GLY A 91 -11.22 -0.38 -20.98
CA GLY A 91 -11.63 0.99 -20.68
C GLY A 91 -10.83 1.63 -19.54
N THR A 92 -9.82 0.94 -19.01
CA THR A 92 -8.98 1.48 -17.94
C THR A 92 -8.14 2.64 -18.44
N VAL A 93 -8.14 3.73 -17.67
CA VAL A 93 -7.29 4.89 -17.87
C VAL A 93 -6.34 4.98 -16.67
N PRO A 94 -5.02 5.18 -16.89
CA PRO A 94 -4.33 5.30 -18.18
C PRO A 94 -4.24 3.97 -18.94
N ALA A 95 -4.18 4.04 -20.28
CA ALA A 95 -4.19 2.83 -21.13
C ALA A 95 -3.01 1.88 -20.88
N ASP A 96 -1.82 2.40 -20.50
CA ASP A 96 -0.63 1.60 -20.18
C ASP A 96 -0.55 1.20 -18.68
N LEU A 97 -1.66 1.26 -17.94
CA LEU A 97 -1.65 0.89 -16.52
C LEU A 97 -1.21 -0.57 -16.32
N GLY A 98 -1.73 -1.52 -17.11
CA GLY A 98 -1.33 -2.93 -17.03
C GLY A 98 0.16 -3.14 -17.33
N GLY A 99 0.71 -2.44 -18.33
CA GLY A 99 2.14 -2.47 -18.64
C GLY A 99 3.00 -1.89 -17.51
N THR A 100 2.53 -0.80 -16.89
CA THR A 100 3.17 -0.19 -15.72
C THR A 100 3.20 -1.13 -14.52
N LEU A 101 2.05 -1.73 -14.16
CA LEU A 101 1.95 -2.68 -13.06
C LEU A 101 2.87 -3.90 -13.29
N THR A 102 2.95 -4.38 -14.53
CA THR A 102 3.86 -5.46 -14.93
C THR A 102 5.33 -5.08 -14.72
N ARG A 103 5.75 -3.86 -15.13
CA ARG A 103 7.11 -3.35 -14.89
C ARG A 103 7.42 -3.18 -13.39
N MET A 104 6.40 -2.93 -12.57
CA MET A 104 6.51 -2.89 -11.10
C MET A 104 6.58 -4.29 -10.47
N GLY A 105 6.51 -5.36 -11.27
CA GLY A 105 6.62 -6.75 -10.82
C GLY A 105 5.31 -7.36 -10.35
N SER A 106 4.17 -6.91 -10.90
CA SER A 106 2.88 -7.52 -10.61
C SER A 106 2.80 -8.95 -11.16
N GLU A 107 2.16 -9.84 -10.44
CA GLU A 107 1.70 -11.12 -10.97
C GLU A 107 0.26 -11.01 -11.48
N VAL A 108 -0.14 -11.87 -12.42
CA VAL A 108 -1.54 -11.97 -12.85
C VAL A 108 -2.26 -12.91 -11.88
N ALA A 109 -3.12 -12.35 -11.02
CA ALA A 109 -3.89 -13.13 -10.06
C ALA A 109 -5.09 -13.81 -10.72
N GLU A 110 -5.81 -13.11 -11.61
CA GLU A 110 -6.93 -13.66 -12.37
C GLU A 110 -6.97 -13.03 -13.78
N GLU A 111 -7.43 -13.84 -14.75
CA GLU A 111 -7.85 -13.35 -16.07
C GLU A 111 -9.32 -13.69 -16.28
N LEU A 112 -10.10 -12.67 -16.64
CA LEU A 112 -11.54 -12.75 -16.80
C LEU A 112 -11.94 -12.28 -18.21
N ASP A 113 -12.66 -13.12 -18.95
CA ASP A 113 -13.37 -12.70 -20.15
C ASP A 113 -14.59 -11.86 -19.73
N ILE A 114 -14.71 -10.66 -20.30
CA ILE A 114 -15.93 -9.85 -20.22
C ILE A 114 -16.87 -10.41 -21.28
N ALA A 115 -17.82 -11.25 -20.85
CA ALA A 115 -18.71 -11.97 -21.75
C ALA A 115 -20.17 -11.53 -21.53
N ALA A 116 -20.92 -11.37 -22.62
CA ALA A 116 -22.33 -11.03 -22.54
C ALA A 116 -23.19 -11.87 -23.48
N TYR A 117 -24.46 -12.02 -23.10
CA TYR A 117 -25.50 -12.67 -23.89
C TYR A 117 -26.64 -11.68 -24.13
N ASP A 118 -27.05 -11.52 -25.38
CA ASP A 118 -28.17 -10.65 -25.76
C ASP A 118 -29.51 -11.34 -25.45
N LEU A 119 -30.23 -10.84 -24.45
CA LEU A 119 -31.49 -11.43 -24.00
C LEU A 119 -32.64 -11.13 -24.95
N TRP A 120 -32.53 -10.11 -25.80
CA TRP A 120 -33.54 -9.78 -26.80
C TRP A 120 -33.48 -10.72 -28.01
N ALA A 121 -32.37 -11.44 -28.19
CA ALA A 121 -32.25 -12.53 -29.16
C ALA A 121 -32.98 -13.81 -28.71
N GLY A 122 -33.55 -13.84 -27.50
CA GLY A 122 -34.24 -14.99 -26.91
C GLY A 122 -33.35 -15.79 -25.96
N LEU A 123 -33.97 -16.65 -25.13
CA LEU A 123 -33.24 -17.45 -24.15
C LEU A 123 -32.53 -18.65 -24.81
N PRO A 124 -31.30 -18.99 -24.38
CA PRO A 124 -30.57 -20.13 -24.94
C PRO A 124 -31.13 -21.46 -24.42
N GLU A 125 -31.11 -22.50 -25.26
CA GLU A 125 -31.44 -23.86 -24.85
C GLU A 125 -30.26 -24.53 -24.15
N LEU A 126 -30.24 -24.48 -22.81
CA LEU A 126 -29.10 -24.96 -22.02
C LEU A 126 -29.20 -26.43 -21.57
N GLY A 127 -30.34 -27.10 -21.78
CA GLY A 127 -30.54 -28.50 -21.41
C GLY A 127 -30.30 -28.77 -19.91
N ALA A 128 -31.09 -28.10 -19.05
CA ALA A 128 -31.08 -28.33 -17.61
C ALA A 128 -31.67 -29.72 -17.28
N PRO A 129 -30.96 -30.56 -16.51
CA PRO A 129 -31.49 -31.86 -16.11
C PRO A 129 -32.70 -31.73 -15.20
N ALA A 130 -33.68 -32.63 -15.34
CA ALA A 130 -34.90 -32.62 -14.55
C ALA A 130 -34.69 -32.93 -13.06
N ASP A 131 -33.59 -33.59 -12.69
CA ASP A 131 -33.20 -33.90 -11.31
C ASP A 131 -32.53 -32.73 -10.58
N VAL A 132 -32.24 -31.63 -11.29
CA VAL A 132 -31.66 -30.41 -10.69
C VAL A 132 -32.77 -29.38 -10.49
N LEU A 133 -33.14 -29.15 -9.24
CA LEU A 133 -34.11 -28.14 -8.86
C LEU A 133 -33.39 -26.83 -8.55
N VAL A 134 -33.76 -25.74 -9.21
CA VAL A 134 -33.22 -24.40 -8.95
C VAL A 134 -34.33 -23.52 -8.40
N GLU A 135 -34.07 -22.87 -7.28
CA GLU A 135 -35.00 -21.94 -6.63
C GLU A 135 -34.29 -20.63 -6.25
N ARG A 136 -35.08 -19.55 -6.10
CA ARG A 136 -34.58 -18.31 -5.50
C ARG A 136 -34.38 -18.54 -4.01
N ALA A 137 -33.27 -18.03 -3.48
CA ALA A 137 -33.06 -17.94 -2.05
C ALA A 137 -33.59 -16.58 -1.56
N ASP A 138 -34.66 -16.62 -0.76
CA ASP A 138 -35.41 -15.46 -0.27
C ASP A 138 -35.49 -15.41 1.26
N THR A 139 -34.80 -16.34 1.94
CA THR A 139 -34.77 -16.43 3.41
C THR A 139 -33.34 -16.57 3.94
N ALA A 140 -33.12 -16.10 5.17
CA ALA A 140 -31.83 -16.27 5.86
C ALA A 140 -31.45 -17.76 6.04
N ALA A 141 -32.43 -18.64 6.25
CA ALA A 141 -32.19 -20.08 6.37
C ALA A 141 -31.58 -20.68 5.09
N GLN A 142 -32.05 -20.23 3.92
CA GLN A 142 -31.48 -20.66 2.63
C GLN A 142 -30.05 -20.11 2.44
N LEU A 143 -29.73 -18.91 2.94
CA LEU A 143 -28.35 -18.40 2.91
C LEU A 143 -27.41 -19.28 3.73
N GLU A 144 -27.83 -19.75 4.90
CA GLU A 144 -27.04 -20.67 5.72
C GLU A 144 -26.72 -21.99 5.00
N GLU A 145 -27.59 -22.47 4.11
CA GLU A 145 -27.29 -23.62 3.24
C GLU A 145 -26.33 -23.26 2.09
N ILE A 146 -26.37 -22.02 1.58
CA ILE A 146 -25.53 -21.54 0.48
C ILE A 146 -24.07 -21.32 0.92
N TYR A 147 -23.84 -20.77 2.11
CA TYR A 147 -22.49 -20.41 2.58
C TYR A 147 -21.45 -21.52 2.46
N PRO A 148 -21.67 -22.75 3.00
CA PRO A 148 -20.69 -23.82 2.88
C PRO A 148 -20.47 -24.28 1.43
N VAL A 149 -21.50 -24.20 0.59
CA VAL A 149 -21.41 -24.56 -0.84
C VAL A 149 -20.55 -23.56 -1.60
N SER A 150 -20.77 -22.26 -1.40
CA SER A 150 -19.95 -21.20 -2.00
C SER A 150 -18.50 -21.28 -1.52
N ALA A 151 -18.28 -21.42 -0.21
CA ALA A 151 -16.95 -21.57 0.38
C ALA A 151 -16.17 -22.74 -0.25
N ALA A 152 -16.80 -23.92 -0.33
CA ALA A 152 -16.21 -25.10 -0.95
C ALA A 152 -15.97 -24.92 -2.47
N ALA A 153 -16.91 -24.33 -3.19
CA ALA A 153 -16.80 -24.14 -4.63
C ALA A 153 -15.67 -23.17 -5.04
N PHE A 154 -15.38 -22.16 -4.20
CA PHE A 154 -14.33 -21.17 -4.44
C PHE A 154 -13.03 -21.44 -3.68
N GLY A 155 -12.97 -22.49 -2.85
CA GLY A 155 -11.78 -22.83 -2.07
C GLY A 155 -11.45 -21.78 -1.00
N GLN A 156 -12.48 -21.19 -0.40
CA GLN A 156 -12.38 -20.10 0.57
C GLN A 156 -12.96 -20.52 1.93
N PRO A 157 -12.57 -19.86 3.03
CA PRO A 157 -13.26 -20.03 4.29
C PRO A 157 -14.74 -19.63 4.18
N VAL A 158 -15.57 -20.19 5.05
CA VAL A 158 -16.97 -19.76 5.18
C VAL A 158 -17.00 -18.30 5.64
N SER A 159 -17.92 -17.51 5.09
CA SER A 159 -18.10 -16.09 5.40
C SER A 159 -18.20 -15.81 6.90
N SER A 160 -17.63 -14.67 7.32
CA SER A 160 -17.65 -14.19 8.70
C SER A 160 -19.08 -14.02 9.24
N PRO A 161 -19.32 -14.14 10.56
CA PRO A 161 -20.63 -13.85 11.15
C PRO A 161 -21.17 -12.46 10.78
N GLU A 162 -20.31 -11.46 10.74
CA GLU A 162 -20.63 -10.07 10.39
C GLU A 162 -21.10 -9.97 8.94
N PHE A 163 -20.40 -10.62 8.01
CA PHE A 163 -20.80 -10.69 6.61
C PHE A 163 -22.17 -11.36 6.46
N ARG A 164 -22.38 -12.51 7.13
CA ARG A 164 -23.63 -13.27 7.04
C ARG A 164 -24.82 -12.49 7.57
N ALA A 165 -24.65 -11.78 8.69
CA ALA A 165 -25.69 -10.91 9.25
C ALA A 165 -26.06 -9.78 8.27
N ALA A 166 -25.06 -9.07 7.74
CA ALA A 166 -25.28 -7.98 6.78
C ALA A 166 -25.93 -8.48 5.47
N GLU A 167 -25.53 -9.65 4.98
CA GLU A 167 -26.14 -10.22 3.78
C GLU A 167 -27.58 -10.69 4.01
N ALA A 168 -27.90 -11.23 5.19
CA ALA A 168 -29.28 -11.57 5.55
C ALA A 168 -30.19 -10.33 5.61
N GLU A 169 -29.70 -9.21 6.14
CA GLU A 169 -30.40 -7.92 6.12
C GLU A 169 -30.58 -7.38 4.70
N GLU A 170 -29.55 -7.47 3.85
CA GLU A 170 -29.65 -7.13 2.42
C GLU A 170 -30.71 -7.98 1.72
N LEU A 171 -30.70 -9.29 1.95
CA LEU A 171 -31.67 -10.19 1.35
C LEU A 171 -33.09 -9.83 1.77
N ALA A 172 -33.33 -9.63 3.07
CA ALA A 172 -34.64 -9.25 3.59
C ALA A 172 -35.14 -7.94 2.97
N ARG A 173 -34.27 -6.94 2.85
CA ARG A 173 -34.58 -5.66 2.20
C ARG A 173 -34.91 -5.85 0.72
N GLN A 174 -34.13 -6.64 -0.01
CA GLN A 174 -34.38 -6.91 -1.45
C GLN A 174 -35.69 -7.66 -1.66
N VAL A 175 -36.02 -8.63 -0.82
CA VAL A 175 -37.29 -9.35 -0.88
C VAL A 175 -38.46 -8.40 -0.60
N ALA A 176 -38.32 -7.48 0.35
CA ALA A 176 -39.35 -6.50 0.68
C ALA A 176 -39.65 -5.50 -0.46
N LEU A 177 -38.73 -5.30 -1.41
CA LEU A 177 -38.94 -4.45 -2.59
C LEU A 177 -39.93 -5.06 -3.62
N GLY A 178 -40.23 -6.35 -3.54
CA GLY A 178 -41.16 -7.01 -4.45
C GLY A 178 -40.75 -6.84 -5.92
N ALA A 179 -41.58 -6.14 -6.71
CA ALA A 179 -41.32 -5.90 -8.13
C ALA A 179 -40.11 -4.99 -8.41
N ASP A 180 -39.71 -4.16 -7.43
CA ASP A 180 -38.55 -3.26 -7.55
C ASP A 180 -37.22 -3.93 -7.16
N ARG A 181 -37.25 -5.22 -6.81
CA ARG A 181 -36.06 -6.00 -6.44
C ARG A 181 -35.07 -6.08 -7.59
N THR A 182 -33.80 -5.87 -7.29
CA THR A 182 -32.71 -5.92 -8.29
C THR A 182 -31.65 -6.97 -7.99
N ILE A 183 -31.56 -7.46 -6.75
CA ILE A 183 -30.55 -8.45 -6.34
C ILE A 183 -31.22 -9.77 -5.98
N PHE A 184 -30.76 -10.85 -6.61
CA PHE A 184 -31.30 -12.19 -6.47
C PHE A 184 -30.20 -13.19 -6.13
N ARG A 185 -30.55 -14.18 -5.29
CA ARG A 185 -29.73 -15.36 -4.98
C ARG A 185 -30.45 -16.59 -5.47
N PHE A 186 -29.69 -17.58 -5.89
CA PHE A 186 -30.18 -18.86 -6.36
C PHE A 186 -29.43 -19.97 -5.67
N LEU A 187 -30.13 -21.05 -5.38
CA LEU A 187 -29.54 -22.31 -4.95
C LEU A 187 -30.04 -23.43 -5.87
N ALA A 188 -29.19 -24.44 -6.05
CA ALA A 188 -29.52 -25.64 -6.80
C ALA A 188 -29.49 -26.85 -5.89
N ARG A 189 -30.57 -27.64 -5.91
CA ARG A 189 -30.70 -28.88 -5.16
C ARG A 189 -30.65 -30.10 -6.07
N VAL A 190 -29.99 -31.13 -5.57
CA VAL A 190 -30.03 -32.49 -6.11
C VAL A 190 -30.29 -33.42 -4.93
N ASP A 191 -31.34 -34.23 -5.04
CA ASP A 191 -31.78 -35.15 -3.97
C ASP A 191 -31.97 -34.45 -2.60
N GLY A 192 -32.54 -33.24 -2.62
CA GLY A 192 -32.81 -32.42 -1.43
C GLY A 192 -31.61 -31.64 -0.86
N ARG A 193 -30.38 -31.94 -1.27
CA ARG A 193 -29.17 -31.24 -0.81
C ARG A 193 -28.85 -30.03 -1.70
N VAL A 194 -28.48 -28.89 -1.10
CA VAL A 194 -27.91 -27.77 -1.85
C VAL A 194 -26.51 -28.12 -2.35
N VAL A 195 -26.30 -28.05 -3.66
CA VAL A 195 -25.05 -28.45 -4.32
C VAL A 195 -24.46 -27.37 -5.23
N GLY A 196 -25.21 -26.29 -5.45
CA GLY A 196 -24.71 -25.12 -6.17
C GLY A 196 -25.42 -23.84 -5.73
N ALA A 197 -24.76 -22.72 -5.95
CA ALA A 197 -25.27 -21.40 -5.65
C ALA A 197 -24.85 -20.40 -6.73
N ALA A 198 -25.62 -19.34 -6.91
CA ALA A 198 -25.30 -18.23 -7.80
C ALA A 198 -26.07 -16.96 -7.42
N GLY A 199 -25.64 -15.82 -7.97
CA GLY A 199 -26.33 -14.54 -7.83
C GLY A 199 -26.59 -13.85 -9.17
N LEU A 200 -27.50 -12.88 -9.12
CA LEU A 200 -27.85 -11.96 -10.19
C LEU A 200 -28.07 -10.57 -9.59
N THR A 201 -27.54 -9.55 -10.25
CA THR A 201 -27.90 -8.14 -10.01
C THR A 201 -28.36 -7.51 -11.31
N ARG A 202 -29.56 -6.92 -11.34
CA ARG A 202 -30.05 -6.11 -12.45
C ARG A 202 -29.68 -4.64 -12.21
N ASP A 203 -28.95 -4.07 -13.15
CA ASP A 203 -28.44 -2.69 -13.10
C ASP A 203 -28.68 -2.02 -14.46
N GLY A 204 -29.72 -1.17 -14.53
CA GLY A 204 -30.21 -0.60 -15.78
C GLY A 204 -30.63 -1.69 -16.78
N GLU A 205 -29.98 -1.69 -17.94
CA GLU A 205 -30.18 -2.68 -19.01
C GLU A 205 -29.37 -3.97 -18.81
N ALA A 206 -28.41 -4.00 -17.87
CA ALA A 206 -27.51 -5.13 -17.66
C ALA A 206 -27.99 -6.05 -16.53
N ALA A 207 -27.91 -7.36 -16.76
CA ALA A 207 -28.06 -8.40 -15.75
C ALA A 207 -26.69 -9.02 -15.42
N LYS A 208 -26.06 -8.56 -14.33
CA LYS A 208 -24.74 -9.01 -13.86
C LYS A 208 -24.88 -10.37 -13.15
N LEU A 209 -24.35 -11.45 -13.73
CA LEU A 209 -24.43 -12.80 -13.16
C LEU A 209 -23.12 -13.16 -12.43
N TRP A 210 -23.21 -13.51 -11.15
CA TRP A 210 -22.02 -13.71 -10.31
C TRP A 210 -22.14 -14.92 -9.38
N GLY A 211 -21.02 -15.24 -8.71
CA GLY A 211 -20.98 -16.21 -7.60
C GLY A 211 -21.39 -17.64 -7.97
N ALA A 212 -21.39 -18.00 -9.26
CA ALA A 212 -21.81 -19.32 -9.69
C ALA A 212 -20.78 -20.39 -9.30
N GLY A 213 -21.11 -21.18 -8.28
CA GLY A 213 -20.29 -22.26 -7.75
C GLY A 213 -21.09 -23.56 -7.66
N VAL A 214 -20.42 -24.69 -7.91
CA VAL A 214 -20.99 -26.04 -7.78
C VAL A 214 -19.98 -26.90 -7.04
N LEU A 215 -20.46 -27.66 -6.04
CA LEU A 215 -19.66 -28.65 -5.32
C LEU A 215 -18.97 -29.61 -6.29
N GLU A 216 -17.72 -29.94 -6.02
CA GLU A 216 -16.88 -30.71 -6.93
C GLU A 216 -17.50 -32.05 -7.34
N GLU A 217 -18.05 -32.79 -6.37
CA GLU A 217 -18.73 -34.08 -6.57
C GLU A 217 -20.02 -34.02 -7.41
N TYR A 218 -20.58 -32.83 -7.65
CA TYR A 218 -21.77 -32.61 -8.50
C TYR A 218 -21.45 -31.92 -9.84
N ARG A 219 -20.17 -31.71 -10.16
CA ARG A 219 -19.74 -31.19 -11.46
C ARG A 219 -20.03 -32.20 -12.57
N GLY A 220 -20.20 -31.71 -13.82
CA GLY A 220 -20.57 -32.55 -14.96
C GLY A 220 -22.04 -32.99 -15.00
N ARG A 221 -22.82 -32.78 -13.93
CA ARG A 221 -24.25 -33.12 -13.85
C ARG A 221 -25.19 -32.01 -14.30
N GLY A 222 -24.73 -31.03 -15.08
CA GLY A 222 -25.58 -29.94 -15.60
C GLY A 222 -26.06 -28.89 -14.58
N VAL A 223 -25.67 -28.96 -13.30
CA VAL A 223 -26.08 -28.01 -12.24
C VAL A 223 -25.79 -26.55 -12.61
N TYR A 224 -24.59 -26.27 -13.13
CA TYR A 224 -24.23 -24.92 -13.59
C TYR A 224 -25.15 -24.41 -14.71
N ARG A 225 -25.54 -25.28 -15.65
CA ARG A 225 -26.44 -24.92 -16.76
C ARG A 225 -27.84 -24.63 -16.25
N ALA A 226 -28.33 -25.38 -15.26
CA ALA A 226 -29.61 -25.11 -14.61
C ALA A 226 -29.59 -23.75 -13.88
N LEU A 227 -28.54 -23.47 -13.10
CA LEU A 227 -28.35 -22.16 -12.45
C LEU A 227 -28.25 -21.01 -13.46
N LEU A 228 -27.56 -21.22 -14.58
CA LEU A 228 -27.47 -20.24 -15.66
C LEU A 228 -28.84 -20.00 -16.31
N ALA A 229 -29.59 -21.06 -16.64
CA ALA A 229 -30.93 -20.95 -17.23
C ALA A 229 -31.89 -20.17 -16.33
N ALA A 230 -31.93 -20.48 -15.04
CA ALA A 230 -32.78 -19.78 -14.08
C ALA A 230 -32.46 -18.28 -14.00
N ARG A 231 -31.17 -17.93 -13.96
CA ARG A 231 -30.72 -16.53 -13.91
C ARG A 231 -30.99 -15.76 -15.21
N LEU A 232 -30.87 -16.41 -16.37
CA LEU A 232 -31.21 -15.77 -17.65
C LEU A 232 -32.72 -15.55 -17.80
N ALA A 233 -33.53 -16.52 -17.36
CA ALA A 233 -34.98 -16.37 -17.33
C ALA A 233 -35.40 -15.22 -16.38
N GLU A 234 -34.77 -15.13 -15.21
CA GLU A 234 -34.97 -14.02 -14.26
C GLU A 234 -34.59 -12.67 -14.90
N ALA A 235 -33.42 -12.59 -15.51
CA ALA A 235 -32.93 -11.38 -16.16
C ALA A 235 -33.88 -10.90 -17.28
N ALA A 236 -34.38 -11.83 -18.09
CA ALA A 236 -35.35 -11.53 -19.15
C ALA A 236 -36.69 -11.06 -18.57
N ALA A 237 -37.18 -11.67 -17.49
CA ALA A 237 -38.39 -11.25 -16.80
C ALA A 237 -38.27 -9.85 -16.19
N LEU A 238 -37.07 -9.45 -15.76
CA LEU A 238 -36.75 -8.11 -15.28
C LEU A 238 -36.57 -7.07 -16.40
N GLY A 239 -36.69 -7.48 -17.66
CA GLY A 239 -36.54 -6.62 -18.84
C GLY A 239 -35.10 -6.19 -19.10
N ALA A 240 -34.11 -6.94 -18.62
CA ALA A 240 -32.71 -6.67 -18.96
C ALA A 240 -32.47 -6.90 -20.47
N ARG A 241 -31.63 -6.06 -21.07
CA ARG A 241 -31.22 -6.19 -22.47
C ARG A 241 -30.20 -7.30 -22.64
N PHE A 242 -29.21 -7.38 -21.75
CA PHE A 242 -28.15 -8.37 -21.84
C PHE A 242 -27.74 -8.90 -20.47
N ALA A 243 -27.32 -10.16 -20.44
CA ALA A 243 -26.68 -10.75 -19.27
C ALA A 243 -25.16 -10.60 -19.38
N LEU A 244 -24.49 -10.18 -18.31
CA LEU A 244 -23.07 -9.90 -18.24
C LEU A 244 -22.37 -10.82 -17.24
N VAL A 245 -21.23 -11.38 -17.62
CA VAL A 245 -20.37 -12.21 -16.75
C VAL A 245 -18.91 -11.80 -16.92
N LYS A 246 -18.19 -11.60 -15.81
CA LYS A 246 -16.72 -11.63 -15.80
C LYS A 246 -16.28 -13.07 -15.54
N ALA A 247 -16.01 -13.80 -16.62
CA ALA A 247 -15.84 -15.24 -16.60
C ALA A 247 -14.36 -15.63 -16.55
N ARG A 248 -13.97 -16.48 -15.59
CA ARG A 248 -12.64 -17.07 -15.56
C ARG A 248 -12.37 -17.83 -16.86
N VAL A 249 -11.31 -17.42 -17.56
CA VAL A 249 -10.96 -17.91 -18.91
C VAL A 249 -10.85 -19.44 -18.96
N ASN A 250 -10.28 -20.02 -17.89
CA ASN A 250 -9.95 -21.45 -17.82
C ASN A 250 -11.05 -22.32 -17.20
N SER A 251 -12.17 -21.74 -16.73
CA SER A 251 -13.25 -22.52 -16.10
C SER A 251 -14.62 -22.23 -16.69
N SER A 252 -15.23 -21.08 -16.38
CA SER A 252 -16.59 -20.75 -16.86
C SER A 252 -16.63 -20.27 -18.30
N GLY A 253 -15.54 -19.70 -18.83
CA GLY A 253 -15.46 -19.18 -20.19
C GLY A 253 -15.91 -20.16 -21.29
N PRO A 254 -15.38 -21.41 -21.35
CA PRO A 254 -15.82 -22.40 -22.34
C PRO A 254 -17.29 -22.79 -22.24
N ILE A 255 -17.84 -22.84 -21.02
CA ILE A 255 -19.25 -23.18 -20.78
C ILE A 255 -20.15 -22.06 -21.31
N LEU A 256 -19.81 -20.81 -21.00
CA LEU A 256 -20.57 -19.63 -21.41
C LEU A 256 -20.54 -19.44 -22.92
N ARG A 257 -19.40 -19.67 -23.59
CA ARG A 257 -19.33 -19.63 -25.06
C ARG A 257 -20.24 -20.68 -25.71
N LYS A 258 -20.28 -21.90 -25.17
CA LYS A 258 -21.23 -22.94 -25.63
C LYS A 258 -22.69 -22.58 -25.36
N ALA A 259 -22.94 -21.77 -24.34
CA ALA A 259 -24.26 -21.22 -24.00
C ALA A 259 -24.65 -20.00 -24.86
N GLY A 260 -23.80 -19.56 -25.80
CA GLY A 260 -24.06 -18.44 -26.70
C GLY A 260 -23.54 -17.09 -26.22
N PHE A 261 -22.78 -17.02 -25.12
CA PHE A 261 -22.16 -15.76 -24.70
C PHE A 261 -21.02 -15.37 -25.64
N VAL A 262 -20.93 -14.08 -25.93
CA VAL A 262 -19.89 -13.46 -26.76
C VAL A 262 -18.91 -12.70 -25.86
N THR A 263 -17.61 -12.84 -26.10
CA THR A 263 -16.56 -12.12 -25.38
C THR A 263 -16.31 -10.74 -26.00
N TYR A 264 -16.37 -9.68 -25.19
CA TYR A 264 -16.20 -8.29 -25.63
C TYR A 264 -14.82 -7.71 -25.26
N GLY A 265 -14.15 -8.29 -24.26
CA GLY A 265 -12.82 -7.88 -23.81
C GLY A 265 -12.29 -8.79 -22.71
N ARG A 266 -11.11 -8.44 -22.18
CA ARG A 266 -10.50 -9.15 -21.05
C ARG A 266 -10.18 -8.18 -19.93
N GLU A 267 -10.49 -8.59 -18.71
CA GLU A 267 -10.06 -7.94 -17.48
C GLU A 267 -8.97 -8.78 -16.83
N VAL A 268 -7.82 -8.17 -16.54
CA VAL A 268 -6.65 -8.81 -15.92
C VAL A 268 -6.47 -8.21 -14.55
N HIS A 269 -6.47 -9.05 -13.51
CA HIS A 269 -6.27 -8.62 -12.14
C HIS A 269 -4.78 -8.70 -11.80
N HIS A 270 -4.12 -7.54 -11.77
CA HIS A 270 -2.72 -7.41 -11.40
C HIS A 270 -2.59 -7.40 -9.88
N ARG A 271 -1.73 -8.27 -9.33
CA ARG A 271 -1.44 -8.32 -7.89
C ARG A 271 0.00 -7.88 -7.61
N LEU A 272 0.15 -6.94 -6.69
CA LEU A 272 1.45 -6.44 -6.23
C LEU A 272 1.57 -6.61 -4.71
N PRO A 273 2.66 -7.18 -4.19
CA PRO A 273 2.89 -7.20 -2.75
C PRO A 273 3.18 -5.79 -2.24
N VAL A 274 2.58 -5.40 -1.12
CA VAL A 274 2.96 -4.19 -0.39
C VAL A 274 4.23 -4.50 0.39
N ARG A 275 5.37 -4.17 -0.20
CA ARG A 275 6.67 -4.40 0.44
C ARG A 275 6.94 -3.34 1.49
N ARG A 276 7.20 -3.78 2.72
CA ARG A 276 7.71 -2.95 3.82
C ARG A 276 8.96 -3.60 4.40
N ALA A 277 9.97 -2.79 4.65
CA ALA A 277 11.10 -3.23 5.45
C ALA A 277 10.58 -3.66 6.84
N SER A 278 10.95 -4.86 7.27
CA SER A 278 10.55 -5.38 8.58
C SER A 278 11.31 -4.66 9.69
N ALA A 279 10.78 -4.69 10.92
CA ALA A 279 11.52 -4.19 12.07
C ALA A 279 12.86 -4.93 12.25
N GLU A 280 12.91 -6.22 11.90
CA GLU A 280 14.13 -7.01 11.91
C GLU A 280 15.15 -6.55 10.86
N HIS A 281 14.69 -6.18 9.66
CA HIS A 281 15.54 -5.57 8.65
C HIS A 281 16.23 -4.32 9.22
N TYR A 282 15.48 -3.39 9.83
CA TYR A 282 16.08 -2.19 10.44
C TYR A 282 17.05 -2.52 11.57
N ARG A 283 16.77 -3.53 12.41
CA ARG A 283 17.68 -3.98 13.47
C ARG A 283 18.98 -4.61 12.93
N SER A 284 18.95 -5.14 11.70
CA SER A 284 20.13 -5.71 11.05
C SER A 284 21.06 -4.65 10.43
N LEU A 285 20.58 -3.41 10.26
CA LEU A 285 21.38 -2.35 9.65
C LEU A 285 22.49 -1.89 10.60
N PRO A 286 23.67 -1.51 10.07
CA PRO A 286 24.76 -0.99 10.90
C PRO A 286 24.34 0.29 11.65
N MET A 287 24.40 0.25 12.99
CA MET A 287 24.25 1.45 13.81
C MET A 287 25.57 2.22 13.87
N LYS A 288 25.46 3.55 13.97
CA LYS A 288 26.60 4.47 14.12
C LYS A 288 26.54 5.09 15.51
N ILE A 289 27.68 5.21 16.19
CA ILE A 289 27.74 6.07 17.38
C ILE A 289 27.62 7.51 16.88
N VAL A 290 26.76 8.31 17.51
CA VAL A 290 26.63 9.71 17.18
C VAL A 290 27.12 10.53 18.36
N GLY A 291 28.13 11.37 18.13
CA GLY A 291 28.60 12.35 19.10
C GLY A 291 28.06 13.73 18.74
N SER A 292 27.74 14.56 19.72
CA SER A 292 27.20 15.89 19.50
C SER A 292 27.70 16.88 20.54
N GLY A 293 28.18 18.04 20.09
CA GLY A 293 28.71 19.07 20.98
C GLY A 293 28.52 20.49 20.44
N ALA A 294 28.96 21.47 21.22
CA ALA A 294 28.81 22.88 20.92
C ALA A 294 30.13 23.63 21.05
N LEU A 295 30.35 24.59 20.14
CA LEU A 295 31.51 25.47 20.16
C LEU A 295 31.11 26.83 20.72
N PHE A 296 31.61 27.17 21.91
CA PHE A 296 31.38 28.48 22.54
C PHE A 296 32.62 29.36 22.43
N PHE A 297 32.38 30.67 22.44
CA PHE A 297 33.41 31.68 22.29
C PHE A 297 33.36 32.70 23.41
N ASP A 298 34.48 33.24 23.86
CA ASP A 298 34.48 34.42 24.73
C ASP A 298 34.50 35.73 23.93
N ALA A 299 34.61 36.86 24.63
CA ALA A 299 34.68 38.19 24.01
C ALA A 299 35.90 38.41 23.10
N ASP A 300 36.96 37.63 23.29
CA ASP A 300 38.18 37.69 22.49
C ASP A 300 38.14 36.68 21.31
N GLY A 301 37.03 35.96 21.14
CA GLY A 301 36.88 34.93 20.10
C GLY A 301 37.63 33.63 20.39
N ARG A 302 38.08 33.41 21.64
CA ARG A 302 38.70 32.14 22.06
C ARG A 302 37.64 31.07 22.26
N VAL A 303 37.97 29.83 21.92
CA VAL A 303 37.08 28.66 21.98
C VAL A 303 37.09 28.03 23.37
N LEU A 304 35.92 27.75 23.94
CA LEU A 304 35.78 26.96 25.16
C LEU A 304 36.09 25.48 24.91
N ILE A 305 37.00 24.93 25.72
CA ILE A 305 37.24 23.49 25.85
C ILE A 305 37.11 23.07 27.32
N VAL A 306 36.73 21.82 27.56
CA VAL A 306 36.55 21.21 28.89
C VAL A 306 37.53 20.06 29.10
N GLU A 307 37.83 19.77 30.36
CA GLU A 307 38.75 18.73 30.78
C GLU A 307 38.01 17.59 31.49
N PRO A 308 37.81 16.46 30.80
CA PRO A 308 37.17 15.29 31.40
C PRO A 308 38.00 14.67 32.52
N SER A 309 37.34 14.20 33.58
CA SER A 309 37.94 13.55 34.74
C SER A 309 38.53 12.17 34.43
N TYR A 310 38.00 11.50 33.40
CA TYR A 310 38.26 10.10 33.05
C TYR A 310 39.06 9.90 31.75
N LYS A 311 39.36 10.98 31.00
CA LYS A 311 40.18 10.94 29.77
C LYS A 311 41.55 11.57 30.01
N ASP A 312 42.49 11.26 29.12
CA ASP A 312 43.84 11.85 29.09
C ASP A 312 43.95 13.07 28.17
N HIS A 313 42.82 13.56 27.64
CA HIS A 313 42.76 14.68 26.71
C HIS A 313 41.50 15.52 26.94
N TRP A 314 41.57 16.77 26.49
CA TRP A 314 40.48 17.76 26.56
C TRP A 314 39.55 17.61 25.35
N GLU A 315 38.34 18.17 25.47
CA GLU A 315 37.32 18.17 24.42
C GLU A 315 36.46 19.43 24.43
N ILE A 316 35.50 19.54 23.50
CA ILE A 316 34.47 20.59 23.54
C ILE A 316 33.28 20.09 24.36
N PRO A 317 32.44 20.98 24.94
CA PRO A 317 31.22 20.54 25.60
C PRO A 317 30.34 19.70 24.68
N GLY A 318 29.94 18.51 25.13
CA GLY A 318 29.19 17.56 24.33
C GLY A 318 29.47 16.09 24.66
N GLY A 319 28.58 15.23 24.21
CA GLY A 319 28.62 13.80 24.51
C GLY A 319 27.99 12.94 23.44
N VAL A 320 27.59 11.73 23.81
CA VAL A 320 27.00 10.74 22.89
C VAL A 320 25.48 10.90 22.88
N VAL A 321 24.88 10.80 21.70
CA VAL A 321 23.43 10.79 21.52
C VAL A 321 22.84 9.54 22.18
N GLU A 322 21.83 9.73 23.03
CA GLU A 322 21.14 8.64 23.72
C GLU A 322 19.83 8.22 23.02
N GLY A 323 19.65 6.91 22.84
CA GLY A 323 18.44 6.36 22.25
C GLY A 323 18.16 6.90 20.84
N ASN A 324 16.99 7.52 20.66
CA ASN A 324 16.54 8.12 19.40
C ASN A 324 16.49 9.66 19.48
N GLU A 325 17.22 10.29 20.41
CA GLU A 325 17.21 11.75 20.50
C GLU A 325 17.91 12.40 19.29
N PRO A 326 17.47 13.59 18.82
CA PRO A 326 18.17 14.31 17.76
C PRO A 326 19.54 14.82 18.23
N PRO A 327 20.57 14.90 17.36
CA PRO A 327 21.91 15.40 17.75
C PRO A 327 21.90 16.80 18.39
N LEU A 328 21.04 17.71 17.91
CA LEU A 328 20.90 19.04 18.52
C LEU A 328 20.34 18.99 19.95
N ALA A 329 19.45 18.03 20.23
CA ALA A 329 18.91 17.83 21.57
C ALA A 329 20.00 17.27 22.50
N ALA A 330 20.77 16.28 22.04
CA ALA A 330 21.93 15.76 22.76
C ALA A 330 22.92 16.87 23.11
N ALA A 331 23.34 17.70 22.13
CA ALA A 331 24.27 18.81 22.41
C ALA A 331 23.72 19.81 23.44
N ARG A 332 22.40 20.08 23.46
CA ARG A 332 21.78 20.97 24.46
C ARG A 332 21.75 20.34 25.85
N ARG A 333 21.41 19.05 25.92
CA ARG A 333 21.41 18.27 27.16
C ARG A 333 22.80 18.26 27.76
N GLU A 334 23.80 17.87 26.97
CA GLU A 334 25.21 17.81 27.38
C GLU A 334 25.74 19.18 27.81
N VAL A 335 25.42 20.26 27.08
CA VAL A 335 25.83 21.62 27.51
C VAL A 335 25.20 22.02 28.85
N LEU A 336 23.95 21.64 29.10
CA LEU A 336 23.32 21.92 30.39
C LEU A 336 23.94 21.07 31.50
N GLU A 337 24.18 19.78 31.26
CA GLU A 337 24.74 18.83 32.21
C GLU A 337 26.20 19.19 32.55
N GLU A 338 27.05 19.33 31.54
CA GLU A 338 28.50 19.49 31.69
C GLU A 338 28.91 20.87 32.21
N ILE A 339 28.29 21.95 31.72
CA ILE A 339 28.71 23.33 32.01
C ILE A 339 27.61 24.21 32.63
N GLY A 340 26.44 23.66 32.94
CA GLY A 340 25.36 24.35 33.65
C GLY A 340 24.63 25.43 32.84
N LEU A 341 24.81 25.47 31.52
CA LEU A 341 24.28 26.56 30.68
C LEU A 341 23.04 26.11 29.89
N GLU A 342 21.88 26.69 30.18
CA GLU A 342 20.71 26.53 29.31
C GLU A 342 20.84 27.44 28.08
N ARG A 343 21.06 26.85 26.89
CA ARG A 343 21.35 27.58 25.66
C ARG A 343 20.60 27.08 24.43
N THR A 344 20.02 28.03 23.69
CA THR A 344 19.64 27.81 22.31
C THR A 344 20.88 27.80 21.43
N LEU A 345 21.36 26.61 21.07
CA LEU A 345 22.43 26.45 20.10
C LEU A 345 21.98 26.89 18.69
N GLY A 346 22.92 27.50 17.97
CA GLY A 346 22.76 28.03 16.61
C GLY A 346 22.96 26.98 15.52
N ARG A 347 23.50 27.40 14.38
CA ARG A 347 23.63 26.53 13.20
C ARG A 347 24.63 25.39 13.41
N LEU A 348 24.49 24.35 12.60
CA LEU A 348 25.48 23.28 12.50
C LEU A 348 26.78 23.80 11.85
N LEU A 349 27.90 23.66 12.53
CA LEU A 349 29.22 24.08 12.06
C LEU A 349 29.95 22.94 11.34
N VAL A 350 29.94 21.74 11.93
CA VAL A 350 30.69 20.58 11.40
C VAL A 350 29.88 19.29 11.51
N VAL A 351 29.98 18.46 10.47
CA VAL A 351 29.73 17.01 10.55
C VAL A 351 31.04 16.30 10.25
N ASP A 352 31.54 15.48 11.18
CA ASP A 352 32.80 14.74 11.03
C ASP A 352 32.57 13.24 11.19
N TRP A 353 32.87 12.47 10.14
CA TRP A 353 32.96 11.02 10.23
C TRP A 353 34.33 10.62 10.78
N SER A 354 34.36 10.13 12.02
CA SER A 354 35.57 9.68 12.69
C SER A 354 35.72 8.16 12.61
N PRO A 355 36.73 7.62 11.88
CA PRO A 355 36.89 6.18 11.68
C PRO A 355 37.16 5.43 13.01
N PRO A 356 36.98 4.09 13.05
CA PRO A 356 37.41 3.26 14.17
C PRO A 356 38.85 3.57 14.57
N ARG A 357 39.13 3.68 15.88
CA ARG A 357 40.46 4.06 16.37
C ARG A 357 40.72 3.50 17.76
N GLY A 358 41.93 2.96 17.96
CA GLY A 358 42.36 2.45 19.26
C GLY A 358 41.43 1.34 19.75
N ARG A 359 40.90 1.49 20.98
CA ARG A 359 39.95 0.54 21.57
C ARG A 359 38.51 0.67 21.05
N ARG A 360 38.19 1.71 20.26
CA ARG A 360 36.85 1.93 19.70
C ARG A 360 36.75 1.23 18.33
N PRO A 361 36.00 0.12 18.22
CA PRO A 361 35.98 -0.70 17.00
C PRO A 361 35.02 -0.17 15.92
N VAL A 362 34.27 0.89 16.21
CA VAL A 362 33.24 1.47 15.33
C VAL A 362 33.51 2.95 15.07
N ASP A 363 32.93 3.48 14.01
CA ASP A 363 32.97 4.89 13.66
C ASP A 363 32.06 5.76 14.54
N ILE A 364 32.30 7.08 14.52
CA ILE A 364 31.46 8.09 15.16
C ILE A 364 31.09 9.12 14.10
N MET A 365 29.81 9.48 14.02
CA MET A 365 29.35 10.69 13.35
C MET A 365 29.31 11.82 14.39
N ALA A 366 30.21 12.80 14.29
CA ALA A 366 30.28 13.91 15.23
C ALA A 366 29.60 15.16 14.65
N PHE A 367 28.65 15.73 15.38
CA PHE A 367 27.96 16.99 15.05
C PHE A 367 28.47 18.10 15.97
N VAL A 368 28.84 19.25 15.41
CA VAL A 368 29.28 20.43 16.20
C VAL A 368 28.38 21.61 15.87
N PHE A 369 27.70 22.16 16.86
CA PHE A 369 26.82 23.32 16.72
C PHE A 369 27.47 24.60 17.22
N ASP A 370 27.04 25.75 16.70
CA ASP A 370 27.47 27.06 17.19
C ASP A 370 26.80 27.36 18.54
N GLY A 371 27.58 27.36 19.61
CA GLY A 371 27.13 27.77 20.95
C GLY A 371 27.05 29.28 21.12
N GLY A 372 27.60 30.05 20.18
CA GLY A 372 27.65 31.49 20.22
C GLY A 372 28.72 32.03 21.17
N GLN A 373 28.65 33.33 21.42
CA GLN A 373 29.57 34.03 22.32
C GLN A 373 28.98 34.10 23.73
N LEU A 374 29.79 33.73 24.73
CA LEU A 374 29.49 33.83 26.15
C LEU A 374 30.01 35.18 26.68
N SER A 375 29.15 35.89 27.39
CA SER A 375 29.51 37.07 28.16
C SER A 375 30.28 36.69 29.43
N ALA A 376 31.02 37.63 30.02
CA ALA A 376 31.73 37.40 31.28
C ALA A 376 30.80 36.91 32.41
N GLY A 377 29.56 37.40 32.45
CA GLY A 377 28.55 36.97 33.43
C GLY A 377 28.04 35.55 33.20
N GLU A 378 28.08 35.05 31.97
CA GLU A 378 27.72 33.65 31.65
C GLU A 378 28.89 32.72 31.92
N ILE A 379 30.12 33.14 31.60
CA ILE A 379 31.33 32.40 31.96
C ILE A 379 31.44 32.21 33.48
N ALA A 380 31.11 33.24 34.27
CA ALA A 380 31.09 33.17 35.73
C ALA A 380 30.02 32.22 36.30
N LYS A 381 29.03 31.80 35.48
CA LYS A 381 27.97 30.85 35.84
C LYS A 381 28.25 29.43 35.36
N ILE A 382 29.40 29.18 34.72
CA ILE A 382 29.77 27.83 34.33
C ILE A 382 29.92 26.99 35.60
N GLU A 383 29.03 26.00 35.75
CA GLU A 383 29.05 25.02 36.81
C GLU A 383 29.43 23.68 36.18
N LEU A 384 30.63 23.19 36.49
CA LEU A 384 31.09 21.92 35.95
C LEU A 384 30.41 20.76 36.67
N GLN A 385 29.96 19.76 35.92
CA GLN A 385 29.58 18.48 36.49
C GLN A 385 30.81 17.81 37.10
N ALA A 386 30.93 17.84 38.43
CA ALA A 386 32.13 17.43 39.14
C ALA A 386 32.53 15.95 38.94
N ASP A 387 31.57 15.09 38.60
CA ASP A 387 31.83 13.67 38.32
C ASP A 387 32.49 13.47 36.95
N GLU A 388 32.23 14.35 35.99
CA GLU A 388 32.65 14.20 34.59
C GLU A 388 33.76 15.15 34.18
N LEU A 389 33.78 16.37 34.70
CA LEU A 389 34.71 17.42 34.30
C LEU A 389 35.48 17.99 35.51
N ARG A 390 36.77 18.24 35.31
CA ARG A 390 37.68 18.82 36.33
C ARG A 390 38.18 20.22 36.01
N GLY A 391 37.90 20.74 34.82
CA GLY A 391 38.33 22.08 34.41
C GLY A 391 37.76 22.52 33.06
N TYR A 392 37.90 23.81 32.77
CA TYR A 392 37.64 24.39 31.45
C TYR A 392 38.67 25.47 31.11
N ARG A 393 38.83 25.76 29.81
CA ARG A 393 39.78 26.75 29.29
C ARG A 393 39.26 27.39 28.01
N PHE A 394 39.56 28.66 27.80
CA PHE A 394 39.37 29.35 26.53
C PHE A 394 40.69 29.38 25.75
N CYS A 395 40.69 28.85 24.53
CA CYS A 395 41.87 28.68 23.67
C CYS A 395 41.73 29.50 22.37
N ARG A 396 42.80 30.21 21.99
CA ARG A 396 42.87 30.87 20.69
C ARG A 396 42.99 29.84 19.56
N VAL A 397 42.12 29.95 18.57
CA VAL A 397 42.12 29.11 17.37
C VAL A 397 41.84 30.01 16.16
N ASP A 398 42.85 30.23 15.32
CA ASP A 398 42.76 30.99 14.07
C ASP A 398 43.69 30.38 13.00
N GLY A 399 43.94 31.11 11.91
CA GLY A 399 44.79 30.64 10.80
C GLY A 399 46.28 30.54 11.14
N GLU A 400 46.73 31.16 12.23
CA GLU A 400 48.14 31.23 12.64
C GLU A 400 48.41 30.43 13.92
N VAL A 401 47.46 30.43 14.87
CA VAL A 401 47.60 29.86 16.21
C VAL A 401 46.45 28.89 16.50
N ASN A 402 46.78 27.71 17.03
CA ASN A 402 45.80 26.77 17.57
C ASN A 402 46.24 26.23 18.93
N GLU A 403 45.82 26.89 20.01
CA GLU A 403 46.16 26.53 21.40
C GLU A 403 45.51 25.23 21.87
N THR A 404 44.57 24.67 21.11
CA THR A 404 44.00 23.34 21.41
C THR A 404 44.94 22.21 21.02
N ALA A 405 45.96 22.48 20.18
CA ALA A 405 46.96 21.49 19.80
C ALA A 405 47.75 21.02 21.03
N GLY A 406 47.78 19.69 21.26
CA GLY A 406 48.41 19.08 22.43
C GLY A 406 47.52 18.98 23.66
N LEU A 407 46.35 19.64 23.67
CA LEU A 407 45.28 19.41 24.65
C LEU A 407 44.24 18.44 24.09
N LEU A 408 43.88 18.63 22.82
CA LEU A 408 42.96 17.79 22.07
C LEU A 408 43.71 16.73 21.25
N PRO A 409 43.13 15.54 21.03
CA PRO A 409 43.64 14.59 20.04
C PRO A 409 43.65 15.22 18.63
N PRO A 410 44.55 14.80 17.73
CA PRO A 410 44.72 15.45 16.42
C PRO A 410 43.44 15.62 15.61
N ILE A 411 42.54 14.62 15.65
CA ILE A 411 41.24 14.69 14.95
C ILE A 411 40.32 15.78 15.52
N LEU A 412 40.28 15.93 16.85
CA LEU A 412 39.47 16.95 17.50
C LEU A 412 40.07 18.34 17.27
N THR A 413 41.40 18.48 17.30
CA THR A 413 42.08 19.74 16.98
C THR A 413 41.74 20.23 15.57
N LYS A 414 41.74 19.33 14.58
CA LYS A 414 41.33 19.65 13.22
C LYS A 414 39.84 20.00 13.14
N ARG A 415 38.98 19.26 13.83
CA ARG A 415 37.53 19.51 13.89
C ARG A 415 37.21 20.88 14.48
N VAL A 416 37.86 21.26 15.58
CA VAL A 416 37.68 22.59 16.20
C VAL A 416 38.14 23.69 15.25
N ALA A 417 39.30 23.55 14.61
CA ALA A 417 39.77 24.52 13.62
C ALA A 417 38.79 24.66 12.44
N ALA A 418 38.25 23.54 11.95
CA ALA A 418 37.22 23.57 10.92
C ALA A 418 35.93 24.24 11.41
N ALA A 419 35.47 23.97 12.63
CA ALA A 419 34.27 24.59 13.19
C ALA A 419 34.41 26.10 13.39
N VAL A 420 35.60 26.59 13.79
CA VAL A 420 35.89 28.03 13.85
C VAL A 420 35.81 28.67 12.47
N ARG A 421 36.45 28.07 11.46
CA ARG A 421 36.34 28.55 10.06
C ARG A 421 34.91 28.53 9.56
N ALA A 422 34.21 27.41 9.77
CA ALA A 422 32.81 27.23 9.42
C ALA A 422 31.98 28.37 10.00
N ARG A 423 32.18 28.72 11.27
CA ARG A 423 31.52 29.83 11.96
C ARG A 423 31.78 31.17 11.28
N ALA A 424 33.06 31.50 11.06
CA ALA A 424 33.48 32.75 10.42
C ALA A 424 32.89 32.93 9.02
N ASP A 425 32.86 31.84 8.23
CA ASP A 425 32.48 31.88 6.82
C ASP A 425 30.97 31.76 6.58
N GLY A 426 30.17 31.55 7.62
CA GLY A 426 28.72 31.39 7.45
C GLY A 426 28.27 29.99 7.00
N GLN A 427 29.15 28.98 7.02
CA GLN A 427 28.92 27.67 6.39
C GLN A 427 28.91 26.50 7.38
N THR A 428 28.58 25.31 6.86
CA THR A 428 28.76 24.00 7.51
C THR A 428 29.83 23.24 6.74
N ILE A 429 30.78 22.62 7.44
CA ILE A 429 31.88 21.86 6.83
C ILE A 429 31.70 20.37 7.11
N TYR A 430 31.77 19.54 6.06
CA TYR A 430 31.87 18.08 6.19
C TYR A 430 33.33 17.65 6.30
N LEU A 431 33.63 16.76 7.24
CA LEU A 431 34.96 16.21 7.48
C LEU A 431 34.94 14.68 7.46
N GLU A 432 36.04 14.08 7.04
CA GLU A 432 36.38 12.68 7.29
C GLU A 432 37.70 12.61 8.05
N GLY A 433 37.69 12.04 9.25
CA GLY A 433 38.88 11.96 10.08
C GLY A 433 39.43 13.33 10.52
N GLY A 434 38.57 14.35 10.53
CA GLY A 434 38.92 15.74 10.79
C GLY A 434 39.44 16.52 9.58
N ASP A 435 39.54 15.92 8.39
CA ASP A 435 39.98 16.59 7.16
C ASP A 435 38.78 16.94 6.26
N PRO A 436 38.68 18.16 5.71
CA PRO A 436 37.61 18.52 4.76
C PRO A 436 37.67 17.70 3.48
N VAL A 437 36.50 17.36 2.93
CA VAL A 437 36.34 16.55 1.71
C VAL A 437 35.64 17.33 0.60
#